data_AF-I4W9I0-F1
#
_entry.id   AF-I4W9I0-F1
#
_cell.length_a   1.000
_cell.length_b   1.000
_cell.length_c   1.000
_cell.angle_alpha   90.00
_cell.angle_beta   90.00
_cell.angle_gamma   90.00
#
_symmetry.space_group_name_H-M   'P 1'
#
loop_
_entity.id
_entity.type
_entity.pdbx_description
1 polymer ?
#
loop_
_entity_poly.entity_id
_entity_poly.type
_entity_poly.pdbx_seq_one_letter_code
_entity_poly.pdbx_strand_id
1 'polypeptide(L)' 'MRPDTRPQDAFHPAVAHWFDGTFPAPTAAQAQAWPAIRAGQHTLVAAPTGS' A
#
# COMPACT_ATOMS: atom_id res chain seq x y z
N MET A 1 -0.44 20.62 -0.48
CA MET A 1 -0.27 19.20 -0.78
C MET A 1 0.95 18.71 0.01
N ARG A 2 0.72 18.18 1.22
CA ARG A 2 1.77 17.66 2.10
C ARG A 2 1.93 16.15 1.83
N PRO A 3 3.13 15.58 2.00
CA PRO A 3 3.51 14.36 1.31
C PRO A 3 2.87 13.14 1.97
N ASP A 4 2.15 12.34 1.19
CA ASP A 4 1.86 10.96 1.54
C ASP A 4 3.20 10.20 1.47
N THR A 5 3.99 10.30 2.54
CA THR A 5 5.36 9.79 2.57
C THR A 5 5.42 8.27 2.57
N ARG A 6 4.32 7.58 2.92
CA ARG A 6 4.26 6.11 2.98
C ARG A 6 3.10 5.58 2.13
N PRO A 7 3.25 4.42 1.46
CA PRO A 7 2.24 3.89 0.55
C PRO A 7 0.84 3.73 1.17
N GLN A 8 0.75 3.38 2.45
CA GLN A 8 -0.53 3.21 3.15
C GLN A 8 -1.24 4.51 3.51
N ASP A 9 -0.55 5.66 3.51
CA ASP A 9 -1.17 6.97 3.78
C ASP A 9 -2.16 7.36 2.66
N ALA A 10 -2.09 6.72 1.50
CA ALA A 10 -3.01 6.85 0.39
C ALA A 10 -4.41 6.26 0.65
N PHE A 11 -4.60 5.46 1.69
CA PHE A 11 -5.88 4.88 2.06
C PHE A 11 -6.67 5.81 2.98
N HIS A 12 -7.94 5.44 3.25
CA HIS A 12 -8.70 6.09 4.30
C HIS A 12 -7.92 6.06 5.64
N PRO A 13 -7.91 7.15 6.44
CA PRO A 13 -7.09 7.24 7.65
C PRO A 13 -7.26 6.08 8.63
N ALA A 14 -8.48 5.54 8.76
CA ALA A 14 -8.76 4.38 9.60
C ALA A 14 -7.98 3.12 9.15
N VAL A 15 -7.84 2.90 7.84
CA VAL A 15 -7.10 1.78 7.27
C VAL A 15 -5.60 1.98 7.45
N ALA A 16 -5.10 3.20 7.18
CA ALA A 16 -3.69 3.54 7.39
C ALA A 16 -3.27 3.33 8.85
N HIS A 17 -4.09 3.79 9.81
CA HIS A 17 -3.83 3.63 11.24
C HIS A 17 -3.84 2.16 11.68
N TRP A 18 -4.81 1.37 11.22
CA TRP A 18 -4.84 -0.05 11.49
C TRP A 18 -3.59 -0.76 10.94
N PHE A 19 -3.19 -0.43 9.70
CA PHE A 19 -2.03 -1.03 9.06
C PHE A 19 -0.74 -0.76 9.86
N ASP A 20 -0.53 0.50 10.25
CA ASP A 20 0.63 0.93 11.05
C ASP A 20 0.67 0.27 12.44
N GLY A 21 -0.49 -0.07 13.02
CA GLY A 21 -0.58 -0.79 14.29
C GLY A 21 -0.41 -2.31 14.18
N THR A 22 -0.49 -2.87 12.97
CA THR A 22 -0.52 -4.32 12.74
C THR A 22 0.77 -4.82 12.09
N PHE A 23 1.35 -4.03 11.17
CA PHE A 23 2.51 -4.40 10.39
C PHE A 23 3.61 -3.35 10.52
N PRO A 24 4.90 -3.77 10.49
CA PRO A 24 6.00 -2.83 10.60
C PRO A 24 6.15 -1.92 9.37
N ALA A 25 5.81 -2.43 8.17
CA ALA A 25 5.86 -1.71 6.90
C ALA A 25 5.10 -2.47 5.81
N PRO A 26 4.67 -1.81 4.72
CA PRO A 26 4.21 -2.49 3.52
C PRO A 26 5.33 -3.29 2.87
N THR A 27 4.98 -4.44 2.28
CA THR A 27 5.93 -5.20 1.46
C THR A 27 6.22 -4.46 0.16
N ALA A 28 7.32 -4.83 -0.50
CA ALA A 28 7.66 -4.23 -1.79
C ALA A 28 6.56 -4.44 -2.85
N ALA A 29 5.88 -5.60 -2.82
CA ALA A 29 4.77 -5.90 -3.73
C ALA A 29 3.57 -4.98 -3.48
N GLN A 30 3.22 -4.79 -2.21
CA GLN A 30 2.14 -3.88 -1.80
C GLN A 30 2.42 -2.43 -2.19
N ALA A 31 3.61 -1.93 -1.85
CA ALA A 31 4.02 -0.56 -2.15
C ALA A 31 4.01 -0.23 -3.66
N GLN A 32 4.32 -1.21 -4.51
CA GLN A 32 4.31 -1.05 -5.97
C GLN A 32 2.90 -1.22 -6.57
N ALA A 33 2.08 -2.13 -6.02
CA ALA A 33 0.76 -2.44 -6.57
C ALA A 33 -0.29 -1.38 -6.23
N TRP A 34 -0.29 -0.86 -5.00
CA TRP A 34 -1.36 0.03 -4.53
C TRP A 34 -1.56 1.29 -5.38
N PRO A 35 -0.52 2.01 -5.85
CA PRO A 35 -0.70 3.16 -6.72
C PRO A 35 -1.40 2.82 -8.05
N ALA A 36 -1.06 1.69 -8.67
CA ALA A 36 -1.65 1.24 -9.93
C ALA A 36 -3.12 0.84 -9.76
N ILE A 37 -3.42 0.09 -8.69
CA ILE A 37 -4.80 -0.31 -8.32
C ILE A 37 -5.64 0.95 -8.04
N ARG A 38 -5.11 1.91 -7.28
CA ARG A 38 -5.79 3.18 -6.97
C ARG A 38 -6.08 4.01 -8.22
N ALA A 39 -5.19 3.95 -9.22
CA ALA A 39 -5.38 4.60 -10.52
C ALA A 39 -6.36 3.85 -11.44
N GLY A 40 -7.04 2.80 -10.96
CA GLY A 40 -8.01 2.01 -11.72
C GLY A 40 -7.37 1.12 -12.79
N GLN A 41 -6.06 0.85 -12.70
CA GLN A 41 -5.35 0.06 -13.70
C GLN A 41 -5.45 -1.44 -13.41
N HIS A 42 -5.61 -2.25 -14.46
CA HIS A 42 -5.45 -3.69 -14.36
C HIS A 42 -4.04 -4.01 -13.87
N THR A 43 -3.93 -4.67 -12.72
CA THR A 43 -2.65 -4.86 -12.02
C THR A 43 -2.45 -6.36 -11.74
N LEU A 44 -1.44 -6.96 -12.38
CA LEU A 44 -0.95 -8.29 -12.04
C LEU A 44 0.19 -8.15 -11.03
N VAL A 45 0.04 -8.75 -9.85
CA VAL A 45 1.10 -8.78 -8.83
C VAL A 45 1.75 -10.16 -8.84
N ALA A 46 3.03 -10.21 -9.19
CA ALA A 46 3.84 -11.42 -9.12
C ALA A 46 4.96 -11.22 -8.10
N ALA A 47 4.88 -11.92 -6.97
CA ALA A 47 5.83 -11.83 -5.87
C ALA A 47 5.96 -13.18 -5.15
N PRO A 48 7.04 -13.43 -4.38
CA PRO A 48 7.18 -14.63 -3.56
C PRO A 48 6.04 -14.77 -2.53
N THR A 49 5.78 -15.99 -2.07
CA THR A 49 4.89 -16.22 -0.93
C THR A 49 5.41 -15.48 0.31
N GLY A 50 4.50 -14.93 1.12
CA GLY A 50 4.84 -14.05 2.26
C GLY A 50 5.06 -12.58 1.90
N SER A 51 4.72 -12.17 0.69
CA SER A 51 4.61 -10.75 0.27
C SER A 51 3.29 -10.11 0.68
#